data_AF-A0A961JSG0-F1
#
_entry.id   AF-A0A961JSG0-F1
#
_cell.length_a   1.000
_cell.length_b   1.000
_cell.length_c   1.000
_cell.angle_alpha   90.00
_cell.angle_beta   90.00
_cell.angle_gamma   90.00
#
_symmetry.space_group_name_H-M   'P 1'
#
loop_
_entity.id
_entity.type
_entity.pdbx_description
1 polymer ?
#
loop_
_entity_poly.entity_id
_entity_poly.type
_entity_poly.pdbx_seq_one_letter_code
_entity_poly.pdbx_strand_id
1 'polypeptide(L)'
;MPQFTAEQAARDPLAAEARCRSFLTALYRRIRTHSANPAWDPSEGQAEPLNWVMEAYFDLPPASAGVRAAHALSGDMIRAYLDAFGPAAFAGALPDDPLYQNDKAVCDGVLGLGAE
;
A
#
# COMPACT_ATOMS: atom_id res chain seq x y z
N MET A 1 6.36 1.04 -12.22
CA MET A 1 5.40 -0.04 -11.90
C MET A 1 4.10 0.22 -12.68
N PRO A 2 3.49 -0.77 -13.35
CA PRO A 2 2.26 -0.54 -14.12
C PRO A 2 1.06 -0.33 -13.19
N GLN A 3 0.12 0.53 -13.59
CA GLN A 3 -1.13 0.76 -12.85
C GLN A 3 -1.93 -0.54 -12.70
N PHE A 4 -2.58 -0.70 -11.54
CA PHE A 4 -3.48 -1.81 -11.26
C PHE A 4 -4.92 -1.45 -11.61
N THR A 5 -5.58 -2.16 -12.51
CA THR A 5 -6.99 -1.84 -12.83
C THR A 5 -7.96 -2.74 -12.07
N ALA A 6 -9.17 -2.24 -11.82
CA ALA A 6 -10.25 -3.04 -11.23
C ALA A 6 -10.59 -4.28 -12.09
N GLU A 7 -10.48 -4.17 -13.41
CA GLU A 7 -10.67 -5.29 -14.34
C GLU A 7 -9.59 -6.37 -14.15
N GLN A 8 -8.34 -5.98 -13.93
CA GLN A 8 -7.26 -6.92 -13.61
C GLN A 8 -7.53 -7.58 -12.25
N ALA A 9 -7.98 -6.80 -11.26
CA ALA A 9 -8.31 -7.31 -9.93
C ALA A 9 -9.44 -8.37 -9.98
N ALA A 10 -10.46 -8.15 -10.80
CA ALA A 10 -11.59 -9.06 -10.94
C ALA A 10 -11.21 -10.39 -11.64
N ARG A 11 -10.19 -10.39 -12.50
CA ARG A 11 -9.76 -11.59 -13.24
C ARG A 11 -8.98 -12.57 -12.37
N ASP A 12 -8.20 -12.07 -11.42
CA ASP A 12 -7.45 -12.90 -10.48
C ASP A 12 -7.53 -12.31 -9.06
N PRO A 13 -8.58 -12.66 -8.29
CA PRO A 13 -8.80 -12.12 -6.96
C PRO A 13 -7.67 -12.45 -5.96
N LEU A 14 -7.01 -13.60 -6.10
CA LEU A 14 -5.92 -14.00 -5.21
C LEU A 14 -4.66 -13.19 -5.47
N ALA A 15 -4.29 -13.01 -6.74
CA ALA A 15 -3.19 -12.14 -7.12
C ALA A 15 -3.49 -10.67 -6.81
N ALA A 16 -4.75 -10.25 -6.95
CA ALA A 16 -5.22 -8.93 -6.57
C ALA A 16 -5.01 -8.66 -5.08
N GLU A 17 -5.51 -9.53 -4.22
CA GLU A 17 -5.33 -9.39 -2.76
C GLU A 17 -3.84 -9.41 -2.39
N ALA A 18 -3.05 -10.31 -3.00
CA ALA A 18 -1.61 -10.38 -2.76
C ALA A 18 -0.89 -9.08 -3.15
N ARG A 19 -1.24 -8.47 -4.29
CA ARG A 19 -0.72 -7.17 -4.72
C ARG A 19 -1.13 -6.07 -3.75
N CYS A 20 -2.39 -6.03 -3.34
CA CYS A 20 -2.89 -5.00 -2.44
C CYS A 20 -2.30 -5.08 -1.03
N ARG A 21 -2.07 -6.28 -0.51
CA ARG A 21 -1.30 -6.47 0.74
C ARG A 21 0.14 -6.01 0.59
N SER A 22 0.75 -6.18 -0.59
CA SER A 22 2.12 -5.70 -0.87
C SER A 22 2.18 -4.18 -0.93
N PHE A 23 1.20 -3.54 -1.56
CA PHE A 23 1.00 -2.09 -1.56
C PHE A 23 0.89 -1.55 -0.13
N LEU A 24 -0.01 -2.12 0.68
CA LEU A 24 -0.21 -1.70 2.06
C LEU A 24 1.06 -1.90 2.92
N THR A 25 1.77 -3.01 2.72
CA THR A 25 3.05 -3.26 3.39
C THR A 25 4.13 -2.24 3.01
N ALA A 26 4.18 -1.83 1.74
CA ALA A 26 5.11 -0.80 1.29
C ALA A 26 4.80 0.56 1.93
N LEU A 27 3.52 0.95 2.00
CA LEU A 27 3.08 2.16 2.69
C LEU A 27 3.42 2.11 4.18
N TYR A 28 3.15 1.00 4.85
CA TYR A 28 3.49 0.82 6.27
C TYR A 28 4.99 0.96 6.52
N ARG A 29 5.83 0.37 5.67
CA ARG A 29 7.30 0.53 5.74
C ARG A 29 7.72 1.99 5.55
N ARG A 30 7.07 2.70 4.62
CA ARG A 30 7.33 4.13 4.39
C ARG A 30 7.01 4.95 5.64
N ILE A 31 5.83 4.77 6.24
CA ILE A 31 5.42 5.45 7.48
C ILE A 31 6.40 5.16 8.61
N ARG A 32 6.74 3.88 8.84
CA ARG A 32 7.72 3.50 9.86
C ARG A 32 9.08 4.19 9.66
N THR A 33 9.52 4.28 8.40
CA THR A 33 10.79 4.94 8.06
C THR A 33 10.72 6.45 8.30
N HIS A 34 9.59 7.08 7.97
CA HIS A 34 9.32 8.49 8.28
C HIS A 34 9.31 8.77 9.78
N SER A 35 8.53 8.02 10.55
CA SER A 35 8.40 8.22 12.00
C SER A 35 9.70 7.94 12.75
N ALA A 36 10.62 7.15 12.17
CA ALA A 36 11.94 6.90 12.73
C ALA A 36 12.97 8.00 12.37
N ASN A 37 12.65 8.93 11.47
CA ASN A 37 13.53 10.02 11.09
C ASN A 37 13.46 11.15 12.14
N PRO A 38 14.53 11.44 12.89
CA PRO A 38 14.51 12.47 13.94
C PRO A 38 14.40 13.90 13.40
N ALA A 39 14.63 14.12 12.09
CA ALA A 39 14.42 15.41 11.44
C ALA A 39 12.95 15.66 11.04
N TRP A 40 12.06 14.71 11.29
CA TRP A 40 10.64 14.83 10.94
C TRP A 40 9.86 15.52 12.05
N ASP A 41 9.12 16.57 11.69
CA ASP A 41 8.20 17.26 12.58
C ASP A 41 6.76 16.76 12.35
N PRO A 42 6.17 16.00 13.30
CA PRO A 42 4.80 15.52 13.20
C PRO A 42 3.75 16.66 13.23
N SER A 43 4.11 17.86 13.69
CA SER A 43 3.18 19.00 13.76
C SER A 43 2.87 19.62 12.40
N GLU A 44 3.65 19.32 11.36
CA GLU A 44 3.45 19.83 10.00
C GLU A 44 2.41 19.02 9.19
N GLY A 45 1.70 18.07 9.80
CA GLY A 45 0.59 17.33 9.14
C GLY A 45 1.03 16.40 8.00
N GLN A 46 2.34 16.26 7.76
CA GLN A 46 2.87 15.57 6.58
C GLN A 46 2.53 14.05 6.51
N ALA A 47 2.11 13.43 7.61
CA ALA A 47 1.72 12.02 7.66
C ALA A 47 0.20 11.78 7.63
N GLU A 48 -0.61 12.85 7.70
CA GLU A 48 -2.08 12.77 7.70
C GLU A 48 -2.65 11.87 6.58
N PRO A 49 -2.12 11.91 5.34
CA PRO A 49 -2.62 11.08 4.24
C PRO A 49 -2.37 9.58 4.36
N LEU A 50 -1.51 9.15 5.30
CA LEU A 50 -1.11 7.77 5.49
C LEU A 50 -1.55 7.18 6.84
N ASN A 51 -2.25 7.95 7.68
CA ASN A 51 -2.73 7.47 8.98
C ASN A 51 -3.61 6.22 8.87
N TRP A 52 -4.44 6.15 7.83
CA TRP A 52 -5.31 5.00 7.53
C TRP A 52 -4.56 3.68 7.36
N VAL A 53 -3.29 3.72 6.94
CA VAL A 53 -2.47 2.53 6.68
C VAL A 53 -2.19 1.76 7.97
N MET A 54 -2.04 2.46 9.10
CA MET A 54 -1.78 1.80 10.38
C MET A 54 -2.99 0.96 10.80
N GLU A 55 -4.19 1.52 10.71
CA GLU A 55 -5.45 0.83 10.99
C GLU A 55 -5.65 -0.34 10.03
N ALA A 56 -5.64 -0.07 8.72
CA ALA A 56 -5.81 -1.08 7.69
C ALA A 56 -4.80 -2.24 7.78
N TYR A 57 -3.54 -1.97 8.11
CA TYR A 57 -2.50 -3.00 8.16
C TYR A 57 -2.72 -3.99 9.31
N PHE A 58 -3.22 -3.52 10.46
CA PHE A 58 -3.44 -4.35 11.64
C PHE A 58 -4.83 -4.99 11.69
N ASP A 59 -5.82 -4.39 11.05
CA ASP A 59 -7.20 -4.90 11.05
C ASP A 59 -7.45 -5.99 9.99
N LEU A 60 -6.58 -6.08 8.98
CA LEU A 60 -6.72 -7.11 7.96
C LEU A 60 -6.50 -8.52 8.55
N PRO A 61 -7.40 -9.48 8.27
CA PRO A 61 -7.18 -10.85 8.66
C PRO A 61 -5.90 -11.40 7.99
N PRO A 62 -5.26 -12.42 8.60
CA PRO A 62 -4.12 -13.09 7.98
C PRO A 62 -4.46 -13.55 6.56
N ALA A 63 -3.54 -13.34 5.62
CA ALA A 63 -3.71 -13.78 4.24
C ALA A 63 -3.99 -15.28 4.16
N SER A 64 -4.94 -15.70 3.33
CA SER A 64 -5.23 -17.12 3.10
C SER A 64 -4.04 -17.84 2.45
N ALA A 65 -4.04 -19.18 2.44
CA ALA A 65 -2.96 -19.95 1.81
C ALA A 65 -2.82 -19.64 0.31
N GLY A 66 -3.94 -19.43 -0.40
CA GLY A 66 -3.94 -19.07 -1.82
C GLY A 66 -3.31 -17.70 -2.06
N VAL A 67 -3.62 -16.72 -1.21
CA VAL A 67 -3.04 -15.36 -1.30
C VAL A 67 -1.53 -15.38 -1.02
N ARG A 68 -1.09 -16.16 -0.03
CA ARG A 68 0.35 -16.32 0.25
C ARG A 68 1.09 -16.98 -0.90
N ALA A 69 0.48 -17.98 -1.56
CA ALA A 69 1.06 -18.61 -2.74
C ALA A 69 1.12 -17.64 -3.93
N ALA A 70 0.05 -16.88 -4.18
CA ALA A 70 0.03 -15.85 -5.22
C ALA A 70 1.11 -14.78 -4.97
N HIS A 71 1.25 -14.32 -3.71
CA HIS A 71 2.28 -13.37 -3.31
C HIS A 71 3.69 -13.87 -3.64
N ALA A 72 3.99 -15.14 -3.35
CA ALA A 72 5.28 -15.75 -3.64
C ALA A 72 5.58 -15.82 -5.16
N LEU A 73 4.55 -15.94 -6.01
CA LEU A 73 4.68 -15.99 -7.46
C LEU A 73 4.84 -14.60 -8.10
N SER A 74 4.34 -13.55 -7.46
CA SER A 74 4.37 -12.18 -7.98
C SER A 74 5.72 -11.45 -7.86
N GLY A 75 6.74 -12.08 -7.27
CA GLY A 75 8.05 -11.45 -7.02
C GLY A 75 8.00 -10.41 -5.89
N ASP A 76 9.05 -9.60 -5.74
CA ASP A 76 9.16 -8.60 -4.67
C ASP A 76 8.37 -7.32 -5.00
N MET A 77 7.04 -7.44 -4.94
CA MET A 77 6.12 -6.33 -5.20
C MET A 77 6.25 -5.22 -4.16
N ILE A 78 6.66 -5.54 -2.93
CA ILE A 78 6.89 -4.55 -1.88
C ILE A 78 8.04 -3.63 -2.29
N ARG A 79 9.15 -4.20 -2.75
CA ARG A 79 10.29 -3.45 -3.30
C ARG A 79 9.87 -2.62 -4.50
N ALA A 80 9.09 -3.19 -5.43
CA ALA A 80 8.63 -2.48 -6.61
C ALA A 80 7.80 -1.21 -6.27
N TYR A 81 6.92 -1.29 -5.26
CA TYR A 81 6.17 -0.12 -4.77
C TYR A 81 7.09 0.91 -4.09
N LEU A 82 8.00 0.47 -3.23
CA LEU A 82 8.95 1.37 -2.57
C LEU A 82 9.83 2.12 -3.58
N ASP A 83 10.30 1.42 -4.62
CA ASP A 83 11.09 2.03 -5.68
C ASP A 83 10.23 3.00 -6.55
N ALA A 84 8.95 2.67 -6.80
CA ALA A 84 8.03 3.52 -7.57
C ALA A 84 7.64 4.82 -6.85
N PHE A 85 7.33 4.73 -5.55
CA PHE A 85 6.97 5.89 -4.73
C PHE A 85 8.17 6.74 -4.31
N GLY A 86 9.38 6.30 -4.62
CA GLY A 86 10.61 6.96 -4.25
C GLY A 86 10.88 6.96 -2.74
N PRO A 87 11.90 7.71 -2.31
CA PRO A 87 12.35 7.71 -0.92
C PRO A 87 11.28 8.24 0.03
N ALA A 88 11.18 7.62 1.21
CA ALA A 88 10.23 8.01 2.24
C ALA A 88 10.31 9.51 2.52
N ALA A 89 11.49 10.06 2.85
CA ALA A 89 11.74 11.45 3.28
C ALA A 89 10.97 12.61 2.60
N PHE A 90 10.39 12.42 1.41
CA PHE A 90 9.44 13.34 0.77
C PHE A 90 8.00 12.87 1.03
N ALA A 91 7.40 13.29 2.14
CA ALA A 91 6.06 12.84 2.54
C ALA A 91 4.93 13.48 1.68
N GLY A 92 5.11 14.74 1.28
CA GLY A 92 4.02 15.54 0.70
C GLY A 92 3.58 15.18 -0.72
N ALA A 93 4.34 14.37 -1.46
CA ALA A 93 4.05 14.10 -2.88
C ALA A 93 3.30 12.77 -3.13
N LEU A 94 3.29 11.85 -2.15
CA LEU A 94 2.71 10.52 -2.35
C LEU A 94 1.18 10.56 -2.57
N PRO A 95 0.38 11.38 -1.87
CA PRO A 95 -1.06 11.45 -2.11
C PRO A 95 -1.42 11.93 -3.52
N ASP A 96 -0.54 12.71 -4.13
CA ASP A 96 -0.68 13.23 -5.50
C ASP A 96 -0.09 12.27 -6.56
N ASP A 97 0.55 11.18 -6.13
CA ASP A 97 1.12 10.20 -7.05
C ASP A 97 0.00 9.41 -7.77
N PRO A 98 -0.04 9.41 -9.12
CA PRO A 98 -1.12 8.75 -9.86
C PRO A 98 -1.17 7.23 -9.66
N LEU A 99 -0.03 6.58 -9.39
CA LEU A 99 -0.01 5.15 -9.07
C LEU A 99 -0.57 4.92 -7.67
N TYR A 100 -0.23 5.76 -6.68
CA TYR A 100 -0.80 5.69 -5.34
C TYR A 100 -2.33 5.85 -5.37
N GLN A 101 -2.85 6.89 -6.02
CA GLN A 101 -4.28 7.16 -6.08
C GLN A 101 -5.05 6.00 -6.72
N ASN A 102 -4.54 5.50 -7.85
CA ASN A 102 -5.15 4.37 -8.55
C ASN A 102 -5.12 3.09 -7.72
N ASP A 103 -3.94 2.69 -7.24
CA ASP A 103 -3.79 1.42 -6.53
C ASP A 103 -4.48 1.48 -5.16
N LYS A 104 -4.55 2.65 -4.50
CA LYS A 104 -5.39 2.84 -3.30
C LYS A 104 -6.86 2.57 -3.61
N ALA A 105 -7.43 3.22 -4.63
CA ALA A 105 -8.85 3.07 -4.96
C ALA A 105 -9.23 1.60 -5.26
N VAL A 106 -8.36 0.88 -6.00
CA VAL A 106 -8.59 -0.54 -6.28
C VAL A 106 -8.42 -1.39 -5.04
N CYS A 107 -7.37 -1.14 -4.24
CA CYS A 107 -7.06 -1.96 -3.09
C CYS A 107 -7.99 -1.76 -1.90
N ASP A 108 -8.59 -0.58 -1.76
CA ASP A 108 -9.67 -0.33 -0.81
C ASP A 108 -10.82 -1.33 -1.06
N GLY A 109 -11.27 -1.47 -2.31
CA GLY A 109 -12.30 -2.44 -2.68
C GLY A 109 -11.86 -3.90 -2.54
N VAL A 110 -10.64 -4.25 -2.93
CA VAL A 110 -10.11 -5.63 -2.84
C VAL A 110 -9.94 -6.09 -1.39
N LEU A 111 -9.46 -5.19 -0.52
CA LEU A 111 -9.18 -5.49 0.88
C LEU A 111 -10.40 -5.26 1.80
N GLY A 112 -11.48 -4.68 1.27
CA GLY A 112 -12.66 -4.31 2.06
C GLY A 112 -12.42 -3.14 3.01
N LEU A 113 -11.47 -2.27 2.67
CA LEU A 113 -11.13 -1.06 3.43
C LEU A 113 -11.96 0.09 2.84
N GLY A 114 -12.90 0.66 3.60
CA GLY A 114 -13.80 1.71 3.09
C GLY A 114 -15.30 1.38 3.15
N ALA A 115 -15.69 0.34 3.89
CA ALA A 115 -17.07 0.16 4.32
C ALA A 115 -17.32 0.92 5.63
N GLU A 116 -17.46 2.25 5.53
CA GLU A 116 -18.22 3.06 6.50
C GLU A 116 -19.44 3.67 5.80
#